data_AF-A0A6I4IR70-F1
#
_entry.id   AF-A0A6I4IR70-F1
#
_cell.length_a   1.000
_cell.length_b   1.000
_cell.length_c   1.000
_cell.angle_alpha   90.00
_cell.angle_beta   90.00
_cell.angle_gamma   90.00
#
_symmetry.space_group_name_H-M   'P 1'
#
loop_
_entity.id
_entity.type
_entity.pdbx_description
1 polymer ?
#
loop_
_entity_poly.entity_id
_entity_poly.type
_entity_poly.pdbx_seq_one_letter_code
_entity_poly.pdbx_strand_id
1 'polypeptide(L)' 'MNAFYERLSHFADLVKDASKRERQNYANYFLVQHPPHPVVSSTRSVMPKLLFDENCPGELRLKIRQMLKKSFNRIRNKQ' A
#
# COMPACT_ATOMS: atom_id res chain seq x y z
N MET A 1 -0.13 -17.43 7.12
CA MET A 1 0.50 -16.11 6.85
C MET A 1 -0.43 -15.04 7.43
N ASN A 2 0.09 -13.92 7.95
CA ASN A 2 -0.77 -12.88 8.54
C ASN A 2 -1.37 -12.01 7.42
N ALA A 3 -2.70 -11.88 7.40
CA ALA A 3 -3.47 -11.19 6.35
C ALA A 3 -3.01 -9.75 6.07
N PHE A 4 -2.40 -9.08 7.06
CA PHE A 4 -1.77 -7.78 6.87
C PHE A 4 -0.61 -7.84 5.88
N TYR A 5 0.29 -8.82 6.03
CA TYR A 5 1.45 -8.99 5.16
C TYR A 5 1.06 -9.49 3.77
N GLU A 6 0.00 -10.29 3.64
CA GLU A 6 -0.53 -10.69 2.34
C GLU A 6 -1.04 -9.47 1.54
N ARG A 7 -1.81 -8.58 2.20
CA ARG A 7 -2.27 -7.33 1.58
C ARG A 7 -1.13 -6.38 1.26
N LEU A 8 -0.10 -6.34 2.11
CA LEU A 8 1.09 -5.53 1.87
C LEU A 8 1.89 -6.05 0.67
N SER A 9 2.02 -7.37 0.51
CA SER A 9 2.64 -7.97 -0.65
C SER A 9 1.87 -7.64 -1.93
N HIS A 10 0.54 -7.80 -1.90
CA HIS A 10 -0.32 -7.43 -3.03
C HIS A 10 -0.18 -5.94 -3.40
N PHE A 11 -0.11 -5.05 -2.41
CA PHE A 11 0.18 -3.64 -2.64
C PHE A 11 1.54 -3.43 -3.32
N ALA A 12 2.58 -4.12 -2.86
CA ALA A 12 3.91 -4.04 -3.46
C ALA A 12 3.92 -4.49 -4.93
N ASP A 13 3.16 -5.55 -5.25
CA ASP A 13 3.02 -6.03 -6.63
C ASP A 13 2.29 -5.02 -7.53
N LEU A 14 1.22 -4.38 -7.03
CA LEU A 14 0.53 -3.31 -7.77
C LEU A 14 1.45 -2.12 -8.05
N VAL A 15 2.25 -1.71 -7.07
CA VAL A 15 3.20 -0.61 -7.25
C VAL A 15 4.28 -1.00 -8.26
N LYS A 16 4.82 -2.22 -8.19
CA LYS A 16 5.81 -2.71 -9.15
C LYS A 16 5.24 -2.78 -10.57
N ASP A 17 4.02 -3.26 -10.74
CA ASP A 17 3.35 -3.33 -12.05
C ASP A 17 3.15 -1.92 -12.63
N ALA A 18 2.64 -0.99 -11.82
CA ALA A 18 2.43 0.39 -12.25
C ALA A 18 3.76 1.11 -12.56
N SER A 19 4.80 0.87 -11.75
CA SER A 19 6.16 1.37 -11.97
C SER A 19 6.75 0.88 -13.28
N LYS A 20 6.55 -0.41 -13.62
CA LYS A 20 6.98 -0.97 -14.91
C LYS A 20 6.22 -0.38 -16.09
N ARG A 21 4.89 -0.23 -15.98
CA ARG A 21 4.06 0.35 -17.05
C ARG A 21 4.46 1.78 -17.39
N GLU A 22 4.75 2.59 -16.38
CA GLU A 22 5.13 3.99 -16.58
C GLU A 22 6.63 4.21 -16.74
N ARG A 23 7.44 3.14 -16.68
CA ARG A 23 8.91 3.19 -16.68
C ARG A 23 9.48 4.18 -15.64
N GLN A 24 8.77 4.34 -14.52
CA GLN A 24 9.13 5.26 -13.45
C GLN A 24 9.27 4.49 -12.15
N ASN A 25 10.38 4.68 -11.43
CA ASN A 25 10.60 3.99 -10.17
C ASN A 25 9.81 4.63 -9.02
N TYR A 26 8.64 4.07 -8.71
CA TYR A 26 7.77 4.59 -7.65
C TYR A 26 8.33 4.39 -6.25
N ALA A 27 9.23 3.41 -6.05
CA ALA A 27 9.79 3.09 -4.73
C ALA A 27 10.64 4.23 -4.15
N ASN A 28 11.15 5.13 -4.99
CA ASN A 28 11.91 6.29 -4.55
C ASN A 28 11.03 7.42 -3.97
N TYR A 29 9.72 7.37 -4.20
CA TYR A 29 8.83 8.48 -3.88
C TYR A 29 8.02 8.28 -2.59
N PHE A 30 8.12 7.10 -1.96
CA PHE A 30 7.40 6.83 -0.72
C PHE A 30 8.04 5.73 0.11
N LEU A 31 7.80 5.79 1.41
CA LEU A 31 8.12 4.76 2.39
C LEU A 31 6.85 4.25 3.04
N VAL A 32 6.81 2.95 3.32
CA VAL A 32 5.72 2.32 4.05
C VAL A 32 6.11 2.23 5.52
N GLN A 33 5.41 2.97 6.38
CA GLN A 33 5.60 2.88 7.82
C GLN A 33 4.72 1.76 8.36
N HIS A 34 5.38 0.73 8.88
CA HIS A 34 4.73 -0.39 9.54
C HIS A 34 4.22 0.04 10.93
N PRO A 35 3.04 -0.46 11.36
CA PRO A 35 2.58 -0.24 12.72
C PRO A 35 3.57 -0.87 13.72
N PRO A 36 3.80 -0.25 14.89
CA PRO A 36 4.65 -0.83 15.92
C PRO A 36 4.10 -2.20 16.35
N HIS A 37 4.98 -3.18 16.46
CA HIS A 37 4.64 -4.57 16.81
C HIS A 37 3.92 -4.67 18.18
N PRO A 38 3.09 -5.70 18.40
CA PRO A 38 2.62 -6.66 17.41
C PRO A 38 1.26 -6.24 16.83
N VAL A 39 1.08 -6.46 15.53
CA VAL A 39 -0.23 -6.42 14.86
C VAL A 39 -1.03 -7.67 15.28
N VAL A 40 -1.29 -7.80 16.58
CA VAL A 40 -2.14 -8.79 17.25
C VAL A 40 -3.22 -7.93 17.91
N SER A 41 -4.40 -7.76 17.34
CA SER A 41 -5.50 -8.70 17.56
C SER A 41 -6.68 -8.38 16.64
N SER A 42 -6.50 -7.47 15.67
CA SER A 42 -7.58 -7.03 14.79
C SER A 42 -7.09 -6.93 13.35
N THR A 43 -7.03 -8.09 12.68
CA THR A 43 -6.69 -8.28 11.26
C THR A 43 -7.59 -7.50 10.29
N ARG A 44 -8.65 -6.84 10.79
CA ARG A 44 -9.69 -6.19 9.98
C ARG A 44 -9.43 -4.71 9.69
N SER A 45 -8.58 -3.99 10.44
CA SER A 45 -8.51 -2.52 10.34
C SER A 45 -7.10 -1.91 10.32
N VAL A 46 -6.03 -2.70 10.31
CA VAL A 46 -4.66 -2.15 10.33
C VAL A 46 -4.19 -1.88 8.90
N MET A 47 -4.09 -0.60 8.54
CA MET A 47 -3.55 -0.12 7.27
C MET A 47 -2.21 0.59 7.55
N PRO A 48 -1.15 0.32 6.78
CA PRO A 48 0.14 0.98 6.97
C PRO A 48 0.04 2.46 6.57
N LYS A 49 0.91 3.29 7.14
CA LYS A 49 1.02 4.69 6.73
C LYS A 49 1.99 4.82 5.56
N LEU A 50 1.68 5.71 4.62
CA LEU A 50 2.59 6.08 3.53
C LEU A 50 3.21 7.43 3.85
N LEU A 51 4.54 7.46 3.89
CA LEU A 51 5.33 8.69 3.95
C LEU A 51 5.79 8.96 2.52
N PHE A 52 5.45 10.12 1.98
CA PHE A 52 5.84 10.48 0.61
C PHE A 52 7.05 11.40 0.66
N ASP A 53 7.96 11.23 -0.30
CA ASP A 53 9.03 12.19 -0.53
C ASP A 53 8.44 13.56 -0.92
N GLU A 54 9.11 14.65 -0.56
CA GLU A 54 8.67 16.02 -0.88
C GLU A 54 8.59 16.25 -2.40
N ASN A 55 9.46 15.60 -3.17
CA ASN A 55 9.52 15.66 -4.63
C ASN A 55 8.50 14.74 -5.32
N CYS A 56 7.66 14.01 -4.56
CA CYS A 56 6.66 13.12 -5.14
C CYS A 56 5.50 13.93 -5.77
N PRO A 57 5.22 13.75 -7.08
CA PRO A 57 4.13 14.42 -7.76
C PRO A 57 2.79 14.16 -7.07
N GLY A 58 1.93 15.19 -6.98
CA GLY A 58 0.60 15.05 -6.35
C GLY A 58 -0.25 13.94 -6.96
N GLU A 59 -0.20 13.78 -8.29
CA GLU A 59 -0.88 12.71 -9.01
C GLU A 59 -0.36 11.32 -8.62
N LEU A 60 0.95 11.17 -8.48
CA LEU A 60 1.57 9.93 -8.04
C LEU A 60 1.19 9.58 -6.60
N ARG A 61 1.17 10.57 -5.70
CA ARG A 61 0.69 10.39 -4.32
C ARG A 61 -0.74 9.88 -4.27
N LEU A 62 -1.63 10.44 -5.09
CA LEU A 62 -3.02 9.99 -5.20
C LEU A 62 -3.10 8.56 -5.71
N LYS A 63 -2.33 8.23 -6.74
CA LYS A 63 -2.31 6.89 -7.35
C LYS A 63 -1.83 5.83 -6.36
N ILE A 64 -0.73 6.07 -5.65
CA ILE A 64 -0.20 5.14 -4.63
C ILE A 64 -1.20 4.99 -3.47
N ARG A 65 -1.82 6.10 -3.01
CA ARG A 65 -2.88 6.04 -1.99
C ARG A 65 -4.07 5.19 -2.44
N GLN A 66 -4.49 5.31 -3.70
CA GLN A 66 -5.57 4.50 -4.25
C GLN A 66 -5.19 3.00 -4.33
N MET A 67 -3.96 2.68 -4.74
CA MET A 67 -3.47 1.29 -4.74
C MET A 67 -3.44 0.68 -3.33
N LEU A 68 -2.98 1.45 -2.35
CA LEU A 68 -2.98 1.02 -0.95
C LEU A 68 -4.41 0.82 -0.44
N LYS A 69 -5.29 1.80 -0.69
CA LYS A 69 -6.72 1.65 -0.38
C LYS A 69 -7.32 0.43 -1.07
N LYS A 70 -7.00 0.11 -2.32
CA LYS A 70 -7.53 -1.07 -3.01
C LYS A 70 -7.06 -2.38 -2.37
N SER A 71 -5.82 -2.42 -1.89
CA SER A 71 -5.24 -3.62 -1.25
C SER A 71 -5.72 -3.81 0.19
N PHE A 72 -6.06 -2.73 0.89
CA PHE A 72 -6.48 -2.75 2.30
C PHE A 72 -7.98 -2.49 2.52
N ASN A 73 -8.72 -1.93 1.57
CA ASN A 73 -10.18 -1.86 1.63
C ASN A 73 -10.74 -3.26 1.49
N ARG A 74 -11.71 -3.56 2.35
CA ARG A 74 -12.57 -4.73 2.24
C ARG A 74 -13.03 -4.91 0.80
N ILE A 75 -12.61 -6.01 0.17
CA ILE A 75 -13.51 -6.69 -0.76
C ILE A 75 -14.68 -7.13 0.13
N ARG A 76 -15.74 -6.32 0.15
CA ARG A 76 -17.03 -6.75 0.67
C ARG A 76 -17.56 -7.76 -0.36
N ASN A 77 -17.00 -8.97 -0.35
CA ASN A 77 -17.76 -10.11 -0.81
C ASN A 77 -18.87 -10.27 0.22
N LYS A 78 -19.98 -9.56 -0.04
CA LYS A 78 -21.30 -10.02 0.37
C LYS A 78 -21.41 -11.42 -0.27
N GLN A 79 -21.18 -12.45 0.54
CA GLN A 79 -21.91 -13.69 0.35
C GLN A 79 -23.40 -13.40 0.52
#